data_AF-A0A662VHV1-F1
#
_entry.id   AF-A0A662VHV1-F1
#
_cell.length_a   1.000
_cell.length_b   1.000
_cell.length_c   1.000
_cell.angle_alpha   90.00
_cell.angle_beta   90.00
_cell.angle_gamma   90.00
#
_symmetry.space_group_name_H-M   'P 1'
#
loop_
_entity.id
_entity.type
_entity.pdbx_description
1 polymer ?
#
loop_
_entity_poly.entity_id
_entity_poly.type
_entity_poly.pdbx_seq_one_letter_code
_entity_poly.pdbx_strand_id
1 'polypeptide(L)'
;MTYKIIKGVLTKEHVEDEELLIIGALKSDIIKCRSLIVFGYVTVKKLVMCENVLIMGNGRIYSMISKNTVLIPTSGPLSITSLKTLELIVHGKRYPVIIHEVETIKGIISHGLINEIRAKKLILAEKTRIRNLANCIKLVFRDPLVSLENIACKPTHILFMYEPIDY
;
A
#
# COMPACT_ATOMS: atom_id res chain seq x y z
N MET A 1 -7.51 -23.91 -0.63
CA MET A 1 -6.92 -23.09 0.46
C MET A 1 -8.02 -22.76 1.43
N THR A 2 -7.78 -22.92 2.73
CA THR A 2 -8.81 -22.69 3.76
C THR A 2 -8.30 -21.60 4.68
N TYR A 3 -9.03 -20.48 4.74
CA TYR A 3 -8.71 -19.39 5.65
C TYR A 3 -9.22 -19.71 7.05
N LYS A 4 -8.42 -19.36 8.07
CA LYS A 4 -8.92 -19.21 9.43
C LYS A 4 -9.69 -17.91 9.51
N ILE A 5 -11.01 -18.02 9.66
CA ILE A 5 -11.92 -16.88 9.67
C ILE A 5 -12.16 -16.43 11.10
N ILE A 6 -11.88 -15.17 11.39
CA ILE A 6 -12.17 -14.53 12.68
C ILE A 6 -13.12 -13.38 12.43
N LYS A 7 -14.31 -13.45 13.03
CA LYS A 7 -15.30 -12.37 13.05
C LYS A 7 -15.22 -11.67 14.40
N GLY A 8 -15.07 -10.34 14.40
CA GLY A 8 -14.93 -9.54 15.61
C GLY A 8 -13.52 -9.00 15.81
N VAL A 9 -13.02 -9.03 17.05
CA VAL A 9 -11.74 -8.41 17.42
C VAL A 9 -10.69 -9.50 17.70
N LEU A 10 -9.61 -9.51 16.93
CA LEU A 10 -8.39 -10.24 17.27
C LEU A 10 -7.40 -9.28 17.94
N THR A 11 -7.14 -9.49 19.23
CA THR A 11 -6.06 -8.81 19.95
C THR A 11 -5.09 -9.83 20.50
N LYS A 12 -3.87 -9.85 19.99
CA LYS A 12 -2.76 -10.70 20.45
C LYS A 12 -1.46 -9.97 20.23
N GLU A 13 -0.43 -10.23 21.03
CA GLU A 13 0.89 -9.64 20.76
C GLU A 13 1.51 -10.22 19.48
N HIS A 14 1.40 -11.54 19.30
CA HIS A 14 1.95 -12.26 18.17
C HIS A 14 0.86 -13.11 17.52
N VAL A 15 0.76 -13.02 16.20
CA VAL A 15 -0.15 -13.82 15.38
C VAL A 15 0.67 -14.58 14.35
N GLU A 16 0.63 -15.90 14.41
CA GLU A 16 1.25 -16.80 13.42
C GLU A 16 0.22 -17.85 12.99
N ASP A 17 -0.16 -17.81 11.72
CA ASP A 17 -1.12 -18.71 11.07
C ASP A 17 -0.83 -18.68 9.55
N GLU A 18 -1.15 -19.74 8.80
CA GLU A 18 -0.89 -19.72 7.34
C GLU A 18 -1.79 -18.73 6.59
N GLU A 19 -3.10 -18.82 6.78
CA GLU A 19 -4.12 -18.09 6.02
C GLU A 19 -5.11 -17.44 6.98
N LEU A 20 -5.12 -16.11 7.04
CA LEU A 20 -5.94 -15.35 7.98
C LEU A 20 -6.94 -14.47 7.26
N LEU A 21 -8.21 -14.61 7.63
CA LEU A 21 -9.28 -13.71 7.24
C LEU A 21 -9.89 -13.09 8.50
N ILE A 22 -9.71 -11.79 8.66
CA ILE A 22 -10.29 -11.01 9.75
C ILE A 22 -11.43 -10.15 9.21
N ILE A 23 -12.62 -10.29 9.79
CA ILE A 23 -13.76 -9.39 9.55
C ILE A 23 -14.03 -8.67 10.88
N GLY A 24 -13.55 -7.44 11.00
CA GLY A 24 -13.62 -6.65 12.22
C GLY A 24 -12.31 -5.92 12.51
N ALA A 25 -11.74 -6.13 13.71
CA ALA A 25 -10.53 -5.41 14.14
C ALA A 25 -9.37 -6.36 14.42
N LEU A 26 -8.19 -6.03 13.88
CA LEU A 26 -6.94 -6.73 14.11
C LEU A 26 -5.98 -5.80 14.85
N LYS A 27 -5.62 -6.15 16.08
CA LYS A 27 -4.64 -5.42 16.90
C LYS A 27 -3.52 -6.37 17.29
N SER A 28 -2.31 -6.13 16.78
CA SER A 28 -1.14 -6.96 17.08
C SER A 28 0.15 -6.15 17.20
N ASP A 29 1.18 -6.74 17.79
CA ASP A 29 2.53 -6.21 17.66
C ASP A 29 3.18 -6.79 16.39
N ILE A 30 3.09 -8.11 16.22
CA ILE A 30 3.68 -8.84 15.08
C ILE A 30 2.65 -9.78 14.45
N ILE A 31 2.66 -9.85 13.12
CA ILE A 31 1.88 -10.81 12.33
C ILE A 31 2.81 -11.50 11.35
N LYS A 32 2.79 -12.83 11.34
CA LYS A 32 3.49 -13.65 10.36
C LYS A 32 2.51 -14.63 9.74
N CYS A 33 2.36 -14.59 8.42
CA CYS A 33 1.42 -15.47 7.72
C CYS A 33 1.82 -15.69 6.26
N ARG A 34 1.15 -16.59 5.54
CA ARG A 34 1.27 -16.64 4.08
C ARG A 34 0.32 -15.62 3.45
N SER A 35 -0.95 -15.62 3.84
CA SER A 35 -1.92 -14.62 3.37
C SER A 35 -2.72 -13.99 4.50
N LEU A 36 -2.84 -12.66 4.45
CA LEU A 36 -3.64 -11.86 5.38
C LEU A 36 -4.70 -11.09 4.61
N ILE A 37 -5.96 -11.31 4.97
CA ILE A 37 -7.08 -10.51 4.50
C ILE A 37 -7.73 -9.86 5.71
N VAL A 38 -7.85 -8.53 5.70
CA VAL A 38 -8.54 -7.77 6.75
C VAL A 38 -9.63 -6.92 6.13
N PHE A 39 -10.87 -7.16 6.56
CA PHE A 39 -12.00 -6.28 6.33
C PHE A 39 -12.31 -5.54 7.62
N GLY A 40 -11.90 -4.27 7.70
CA GLY A 40 -12.12 -3.43 8.88
C GLY A 40 -10.84 -2.78 9.39
N TYR A 41 -10.68 -2.74 10.72
CA TYR A 41 -9.63 -1.95 11.37
C TYR A 41 -8.35 -2.76 11.59
N VAL A 42 -7.18 -2.22 11.23
CA VAL A 42 -5.88 -2.85 11.48
C VAL A 42 -4.96 -1.95 12.29
N THR A 43 -4.35 -2.49 13.34
CA THR A 43 -3.25 -1.84 14.07
C THR A 43 -2.15 -2.84 14.32
N VAL A 44 -1.00 -2.61 13.71
CA VAL A 44 0.19 -3.43 13.92
C VAL A 44 1.35 -2.53 14.36
N LYS A 45 1.78 -2.69 15.61
CA LYS A 45 2.75 -1.77 16.22
C LYS A 45 4.19 -1.99 15.74
N LYS A 46 4.55 -3.20 15.32
CA LYS A 46 5.91 -3.53 14.89
C LYS A 46 5.94 -4.01 13.45
N LEU A 47 5.45 -5.21 13.16
CA LEU A 47 5.75 -5.85 11.88
C LEU A 47 4.63 -6.77 11.36
N VAL A 48 4.32 -6.64 10.07
CA VAL A 48 3.56 -7.63 9.30
C VAL A 48 4.50 -8.30 8.29
N MET A 49 4.61 -9.62 8.32
CA MET A 49 5.34 -10.42 7.34
C MET A 49 4.37 -11.41 6.70
N CYS A 50 3.93 -11.14 5.47
CA CYS A 50 3.09 -12.08 4.74
C CYS A 50 3.41 -12.13 3.26
N GLU A 51 3.14 -13.22 2.55
CA GLU A 51 3.32 -13.23 1.09
C GLU A 51 2.28 -12.36 0.41
N ASN A 52 1.00 -12.54 0.77
CA ASN A 52 -0.12 -11.81 0.21
C ASN A 52 -0.85 -11.03 1.29
N VAL A 53 -1.11 -9.75 1.05
CA VAL A 53 -1.85 -8.88 1.98
C VAL A 53 -2.95 -8.16 1.23
N LEU A 54 -4.18 -8.27 1.72
CA LEU A 54 -5.32 -7.45 1.32
C LEU A 54 -5.89 -6.77 2.56
N ILE A 55 -5.87 -5.44 2.59
CA ILE A 55 -6.50 -4.66 3.66
C ILE A 55 -7.58 -3.79 3.04
N MET A 56 -8.81 -4.07 3.43
CA MET A 56 -10.00 -3.31 3.07
C MET A 56 -10.56 -2.62 4.33
N GLY A 57 -10.09 -1.41 4.60
CA GLY A 57 -10.46 -0.66 5.80
C GLY A 57 -9.40 0.34 6.23
N ASN A 58 -9.47 0.79 7.48
CA ASN A 58 -8.62 1.84 8.02
C ASN A 58 -7.65 1.31 9.07
N GLY A 59 -6.61 2.08 9.40
CA GLY A 59 -5.68 1.62 10.41
C GLY A 59 -4.29 2.21 10.35
N ARG A 60 -3.40 1.62 11.16
CA ARG A 60 -1.99 1.98 11.22
C ARG A 60 -1.11 0.75 11.30
N ILE A 61 -0.12 0.64 10.42
CA ILE A 61 0.87 -0.43 10.43
C ILE A 61 2.24 0.23 10.49
N TYR A 62 3.09 -0.20 11.43
CA TYR A 62 4.44 0.34 11.53
C TYR A 62 5.30 -0.15 10.37
N SER A 63 5.57 -1.45 10.28
CA SER A 63 6.34 -2.05 9.18
C SER A 63 5.56 -3.20 8.54
N MET A 64 5.66 -3.32 7.22
CA MET A 64 5.08 -4.42 6.45
C MET A 64 6.07 -4.90 5.40
N ILE A 65 6.28 -6.21 5.34
CA ILE A 65 7.05 -6.89 4.31
C ILE A 65 6.13 -7.92 3.65
N SER A 66 5.98 -7.83 2.33
CA SER A 66 5.20 -8.82 1.57
C SER A 66 5.68 -9.05 0.15
N LYS A 67 5.07 -10.01 -0.56
CA LYS A 67 5.26 -10.15 -2.01
C LYS A 67 4.22 -9.31 -2.75
N ASN A 68 2.95 -9.45 -2.38
CA ASN A 68 1.82 -8.76 -3.00
C ASN A 68 1.02 -8.01 -1.94
N THR A 69 0.78 -6.72 -2.16
CA THR A 69 0.03 -5.87 -1.23
C THR A 69 -1.10 -5.15 -1.96
N VAL A 70 -2.32 -5.26 -1.43
CA VAL A 70 -3.49 -4.52 -1.90
C VAL A 70 -4.10 -3.74 -0.74
N LEU A 71 -4.19 -2.41 -0.89
CA LEU A 71 -4.63 -1.49 0.15
C LEU A 71 -5.84 -0.68 -0.36
N ILE A 72 -6.99 -0.87 0.27
CA ILE A 72 -8.27 -0.27 -0.12
C ILE A 72 -8.95 0.33 1.12
N PRO A 73 -8.71 1.61 1.44
CA PRO A 73 -9.33 2.23 2.60
C PRO A 73 -10.83 2.48 2.38
N THR A 74 -11.67 1.96 3.29
CA THR A 74 -13.14 2.03 3.18
C THR A 74 -13.81 2.93 4.22
N SER A 75 -13.31 2.97 5.45
CA SER A 75 -13.91 3.66 6.61
C SER A 75 -13.07 4.81 7.18
N GLY A 76 -11.85 4.99 6.70
CA GLY A 76 -10.89 5.98 7.17
C GLY A 76 -9.53 5.79 6.48
N PRO A 77 -8.53 6.64 6.77
CA PRO A 77 -7.21 6.49 6.18
C PRO A 77 -6.52 5.21 6.68
N LEU A 78 -5.68 4.65 5.82
CA LEU A 78 -4.77 3.56 6.17
C LEU A 78 -3.34 4.08 6.09
N SER A 79 -2.65 4.07 7.23
CA SER A 79 -1.30 4.62 7.36
C SER A 79 -0.26 3.52 7.55
N ILE A 80 0.82 3.55 6.78
CA ILE A 80 1.94 2.61 6.89
C ILE A 80 3.25 3.39 7.01
N THR A 81 4.06 3.13 8.04
CA THR A 81 5.36 3.83 8.16
C THR A 81 6.36 3.29 7.14
N SER A 82 6.56 1.97 7.09
CA SER A 82 7.51 1.34 6.16
C SER A 82 6.88 0.14 5.46
N LEU A 83 6.91 0.12 4.12
CA LEU A 83 6.36 -0.95 3.29
C LEU A 83 7.42 -1.48 2.32
N LYS A 84 7.71 -2.77 2.37
CA LYS A 84 8.50 -3.47 1.36
C LYS A 84 7.62 -4.51 0.67
N THR A 85 7.43 -4.39 -0.64
CA THR A 85 6.59 -5.33 -1.38
C THR A 85 7.01 -5.48 -2.84
N LEU A 86 6.90 -6.66 -3.45
CA LEU A 86 7.24 -6.79 -4.88
C LEU A 86 6.20 -6.08 -5.74
N GLU A 87 4.92 -6.32 -5.47
CA GLU A 87 3.80 -5.71 -6.16
C GLU A 87 2.87 -4.96 -5.20
N LEU A 88 2.60 -3.71 -5.53
CA LEU A 88 1.75 -2.82 -4.74
C LEU A 88 0.54 -2.37 -5.55
N ILE A 89 -0.65 -2.52 -4.98
CA ILE A 89 -1.88 -1.89 -5.44
C ILE A 89 -2.43 -1.03 -4.30
N VAL A 90 -2.47 0.27 -4.52
CA VAL A 90 -3.11 1.25 -3.64
C VAL A 90 -4.32 1.80 -4.38
N HIS A 91 -5.49 1.63 -3.79
CA HIS A 91 -6.75 2.11 -4.34
C HIS A 91 -7.56 2.84 -3.28
N GLY A 92 -7.15 4.07 -2.96
CA GLY A 92 -7.96 4.97 -2.15
C GLY A 92 -9.10 5.59 -2.97
N LYS A 93 -10.26 5.76 -2.35
CA LYS A 93 -11.41 6.47 -2.95
C LYS A 93 -11.78 7.69 -2.11
N ARG A 94 -12.58 7.47 -1.05
CA ARG A 94 -12.97 8.52 -0.11
C ARG A 94 -11.82 8.91 0.84
N TYR A 95 -11.01 7.92 1.22
CA TYR A 95 -9.90 8.08 2.14
C TYR A 95 -8.59 7.72 1.45
N PRO A 96 -7.47 8.39 1.79
CA PRO A 96 -6.17 8.08 1.22
C PRO A 96 -5.52 6.86 1.88
N VAL A 97 -4.56 6.27 1.17
CA VAL A 97 -3.52 5.45 1.80
C VAL A 97 -2.29 6.32 2.00
N ILE A 98 -1.80 6.40 3.24
CA ILE A 98 -0.66 7.24 3.61
C ILE A 98 0.53 6.33 3.87
N ILE A 99 1.61 6.48 3.11
CA ILE A 99 2.81 5.64 3.28
C ILE A 99 4.02 6.55 3.46
N HIS A 100 4.77 6.39 4.54
CA HIS A 100 5.97 7.21 4.74
C HIS A 100 7.11 6.74 3.82
N GLU A 101 7.46 5.45 3.88
CA GLU A 101 8.50 4.87 3.03
C GLU A 101 7.98 3.60 2.35
N VAL A 102 8.24 3.47 1.05
CA VAL A 102 7.93 2.26 0.31
C VAL A 102 9.03 1.84 -0.67
N GLU A 103 9.39 0.58 -0.61
CA GLU A 103 10.24 -0.10 -1.60
C GLU A 103 9.40 -1.12 -2.35
N THR A 104 9.30 -0.97 -3.68
CA THR A 104 8.57 -1.92 -4.51
C THR A 104 9.18 -2.16 -5.88
N ILE A 105 8.85 -3.27 -6.54
CA ILE A 105 9.25 -3.46 -7.95
C ILE A 105 8.22 -2.80 -8.87
N LYS A 106 6.94 -3.02 -8.59
CA LYS A 106 5.83 -2.51 -9.41
C LYS A 106 4.71 -1.98 -8.52
N GLY A 107 4.29 -0.74 -8.76
CA GLY A 107 3.17 -0.12 -8.05
C GLY A 107 2.10 0.43 -8.97
N ILE A 108 0.83 0.25 -8.59
CA ILE A 108 -0.32 0.98 -9.12
C ILE A 108 -0.91 1.77 -7.96
N ILE A 109 -0.98 3.09 -8.10
CA ILE A 109 -1.29 3.97 -6.98
C ILE A 109 -2.39 4.95 -7.41
N SER A 110 -3.48 4.95 -6.67
CA SER A 110 -4.60 5.88 -6.77
C SER A 110 -4.95 6.36 -5.37
N HIS A 111 -5.05 7.68 -5.21
CA HIS A 111 -5.29 8.36 -3.94
C HIS A 111 -4.31 7.95 -2.83
N GLY A 112 -3.04 7.78 -3.22
CA GLY A 112 -1.93 7.52 -2.30
C GLY A 112 -1.17 8.80 -1.95
N LEU A 113 -0.89 9.00 -0.67
CA LEU A 113 -0.03 10.07 -0.17
C LEU A 113 1.28 9.44 0.33
N ILE A 114 2.35 9.60 -0.44
CA ILE A 114 3.60 8.87 -0.20
C ILE A 114 4.75 9.85 0.00
N ASN A 115 5.47 9.72 1.11
CA ASN A 115 6.64 10.58 1.33
C ASN A 115 7.82 10.12 0.48
N GLU A 116 8.21 8.85 0.55
CA GLU A 116 9.31 8.30 -0.27
C GLU A 116 8.94 6.98 -0.92
N ILE A 117 9.24 6.84 -2.22
CA ILE A 117 9.07 5.61 -2.97
C ILE A 117 10.30 5.27 -3.79
N ARG A 118 10.79 4.03 -3.61
CA ARG A 118 11.79 3.40 -4.47
C ARG A 118 11.09 2.33 -5.30
N ALA A 119 10.89 2.57 -6.58
CA ALA A 119 10.14 1.63 -7.42
C ALA A 119 10.61 1.56 -8.86
N LYS A 120 10.81 0.35 -9.41
CA LYS A 120 11.24 0.17 -10.81
C LYS A 120 10.16 0.58 -11.81
N LYS A 121 8.89 0.28 -11.53
CA LYS A 121 7.74 0.59 -12.40
C LYS A 121 6.59 1.17 -11.58
N LEU A 122 6.05 2.31 -11.99
CA LEU A 122 4.90 2.94 -11.35
C LEU A 122 3.82 3.34 -12.36
N ILE A 123 2.57 3.09 -11.98
CA ILE A 123 1.38 3.65 -12.61
C ILE A 123 0.69 4.52 -11.57
N LEU A 124 0.63 5.82 -11.84
CA LEU A 124 0.05 6.81 -10.95
C LEU A 124 -1.27 7.29 -11.54
N ALA A 125 -2.30 7.31 -10.71
CA ALA A 125 -3.65 7.75 -11.06
C ALA A 125 -4.13 8.85 -10.11
N GLU A 126 -5.41 9.21 -10.22
CA GLU A 126 -6.05 10.31 -9.51
C GLU A 126 -5.60 10.48 -8.04
N LYS A 127 -5.48 11.74 -7.61
CA LYS A 127 -5.20 12.14 -6.22
C LYS A 127 -3.95 11.51 -5.60
N THR A 128 -3.01 11.09 -6.44
CA THR A 128 -1.73 10.54 -5.97
C THR A 128 -0.72 11.67 -5.80
N ARG A 129 -0.10 11.73 -4.62
CA ARG A 129 1.00 12.66 -4.32
C ARG A 129 2.19 11.88 -3.78
N ILE A 130 3.34 12.08 -4.41
CA ILE A 130 4.61 11.49 -3.98
C ILE A 130 5.61 12.62 -3.80
N ARG A 131 6.23 12.71 -2.62
CA ARG A 131 7.27 13.72 -2.37
C ARG A 131 8.59 13.34 -3.01
N ASN A 132 9.11 12.14 -2.76
CA ASN A 132 10.40 11.69 -3.28
C ASN A 132 10.28 10.38 -4.06
N LEU A 133 10.65 10.38 -5.34
CA LEU A 133 10.71 9.20 -6.20
C LEU A 133 12.16 8.85 -6.55
N ALA A 134 12.56 7.60 -6.33
CA ALA A 134 13.87 7.08 -6.69
C ALA A 134 13.80 5.71 -7.38
N ASN A 135 14.89 5.34 -8.08
CA ASN A 135 15.09 4.04 -8.73
C ASN A 135 13.99 3.64 -9.74
N CYS A 136 13.39 4.62 -10.43
CA CYS A 136 12.32 4.39 -11.39
C CYS A 136 12.80 4.29 -12.82
N ILE A 137 12.37 3.25 -13.53
CA ILE A 137 12.67 2.99 -14.93
C ILE A 137 11.45 3.35 -15.79
N LYS A 138 10.25 2.94 -15.36
CA LYS A 138 8.99 3.21 -16.08
C LYS A 138 7.99 3.93 -15.19
N LEU A 139 7.52 5.08 -15.66
CA LEU A 139 6.55 5.91 -14.97
C LEU A 139 5.36 6.18 -15.90
N VAL A 140 4.16 5.83 -15.47
CA VAL A 140 2.93 6.05 -16.25
C VAL A 140 2.01 6.96 -15.46
N PHE A 141 1.54 8.03 -16.07
CA PHE A 141 0.56 8.94 -15.51
C PHE A 141 -0.79 8.67 -16.17
N ARG A 142 -1.80 8.33 -15.37
CA ARG A 142 -3.19 8.14 -15.81
C ARG A 142 -4.10 9.33 -15.52
N ASP A 143 -3.60 10.31 -14.78
CA ASP A 143 -4.35 11.49 -14.36
C ASP A 143 -3.42 12.72 -14.32
N PRO A 144 -3.86 13.89 -14.82
CA PRO A 144 -3.05 15.11 -14.85
C PRO A 144 -2.82 15.73 -13.47
N LEU A 145 -3.60 15.37 -12.45
CA LEU A 145 -3.50 15.90 -11.09
C LEU A 145 -2.55 15.10 -10.19
N VAL A 146 -1.79 14.16 -10.76
CA VAL A 146 -0.71 13.48 -10.04
C VAL A 146 0.39 14.49 -9.70
N SER A 147 0.80 14.51 -8.43
CA SER A 147 1.87 15.40 -7.96
C SER A 147 3.12 14.60 -7.58
N LEU A 148 4.24 14.93 -8.23
CA LEU A 148 5.59 14.46 -7.90
C LEU A 148 6.46 15.68 -7.55
N GLU A 149 6.98 15.76 -6.32
CA GLU A 149 7.77 16.93 -5.89
C GLU A 149 9.25 16.79 -6.31
N ASN A 150 9.88 15.66 -5.97
CA ASN A 150 11.29 15.40 -6.27
C ASN A 150 11.46 14.05 -6.97
N ILE A 151 12.09 14.07 -8.14
CA ILE A 151 12.43 12.87 -8.90
C ILE A 151 13.95 12.69 -8.87
N ALA A 152 14.45 11.90 -7.90
CA ALA A 152 15.87 11.59 -7.71
C ALA A 152 16.37 10.48 -8.66
N CYS A 153 15.70 10.28 -9.80
CA CYS A 153 16.06 9.31 -10.82
C CYS A 153 15.73 9.83 -12.21
N LYS A 154 16.22 9.16 -13.26
CA LYS A 154 15.88 9.48 -14.65
C LYS A 154 15.11 8.29 -15.25
N PRO A 155 13.76 8.28 -15.20
CA PRO A 155 12.97 7.24 -15.84
C PRO A 155 13.27 7.19 -17.34
N THR A 156 13.51 6.00 -17.88
CA THR A 156 13.76 5.82 -19.31
C THR A 156 12.48 5.78 -20.12
N HIS A 157 11.35 5.49 -19.47
CA HIS A 157 10.03 5.41 -20.11
C HIS A 157 9.01 6.20 -19.28
N ILE A 158 8.58 7.34 -19.82
CA ILE A 158 7.49 8.15 -19.26
C ILE A 158 6.33 8.12 -20.24
N LEU A 159 5.14 7.76 -19.76
CA LEU A 159 3.92 7.72 -20.56
C LEU A 159 2.81 8.51 -19.88
N PHE A 160 2.15 9.37 -20.64
CA PHE A 160 0.94 10.07 -20.23
C PHE A 160 -0.25 9.44 -20.96
N MET A 161 -1.26 8.97 -20.21
CA MET A 161 -2.49 8.38 -20.77
C MET A 161 -3.64 9.38 -20.85
N TYR A 162 -3.30 10.67 -20.88
CA TYR A 162 -4.20 11.80 -21.08
C TYR A 162 -3.51 12.77 -22.03
N GLU A 163 -4.30 13.64 -22.66
CA GLU A 163 -3.76 14.73 -23.47
C GLU A 163 -3.14 15.78 -22.53
N PRO A 164 -1.83 16.05 -22.63
CA PRO A 164 -1.24 17.17 -21.91
C PRO A 164 -1.85 18.46 -22.46
N ILE A 165 -2.34 19.32 -21.56
CA ILE A 165 -2.77 20.68 -21.93
C ILE A 165 -1.51 21.54 -21.89
N ASP A 166 -0.98 21.89 -23.06
CA ASP A 166 0.09 22.89 -23.17
C ASP A 166 -0.51 24.28 -22.86
N TYR A 167 0.07 24.97 -21.86
CA TYR A 167 -0.22 26.38 -21.56
C TYR A 167 0.87 27.28 -22.13
#